data_AF-A0A3C0BCN6-F1
#
_entry.id   AF-A0A3C0BCN6-F1
#
_cell.length_a   1.000
_cell.length_b   1.000
_cell.length_c   1.000
_cell.angle_alpha   90.00
_cell.angle_beta   90.00
_cell.angle_gamma   90.00
#
_symmetry.space_group_name_H-M   'P 1'
#
loop_
_entity.id
_entity.type
_entity.pdbx_description
1 polymer ?
#
loop_
_entity_poly.entity_id
_entity_poly.type
_entity_poly.pdbx_seq_one_letter_code
_entity_poly.pdbx_strand_id
1 'polypeptide(L)'
;MVALLSNNINNSEFFMKHISAFFSMVLLSALMFVSCSTAKKISGSERDGLTFETAIIAKSINSEYEWIRNNYPDSQIEAQILTNHKGKHYDVLTIGLPSGEKKNIYFDISGFFGKKF
;
A
#
# COMPACT_ATOMS: atom_id res chain seq x y z
N MET A 1 71.46 -1.38 20.86
CA MET A 1 70.38 -1.51 21.86
C MET A 1 69.08 -0.98 21.25
N VAL A 2 68.21 -1.92 20.83
CA VAL A 2 66.75 -1.88 21.01
C VAL A 2 65.99 -0.62 20.53
N ALA A 3 65.90 -0.34 19.22
CA ALA A 3 64.96 0.69 18.73
C ALA A 3 64.22 0.40 17.40
N LEU A 4 64.56 -0.63 16.63
CA LEU A 4 63.93 -0.88 15.31
C LEU A 4 63.02 -2.11 15.22
N LEU A 5 62.87 -2.88 16.30
CA LEU A 5 61.94 -4.03 16.36
C LEU A 5 60.65 -3.75 17.16
N SER A 6 60.56 -2.64 17.89
CA SER A 6 59.38 -2.33 18.74
C SER A 6 58.23 -1.67 17.96
N ASN A 7 58.52 -0.92 16.89
CA ASN A 7 57.49 -0.13 16.19
C ASN A 7 56.49 -0.93 15.35
N ASN A 8 56.75 -2.22 15.06
CA ASN A 8 55.83 -3.02 14.23
C ASN A 8 54.83 -3.86 15.04
N ILE A 9 55.15 -4.20 16.29
CA ILE A 9 54.28 -5.03 17.15
C ILE A 9 53.16 -4.19 17.79
N ASN A 10 53.45 -2.92 18.09
CA ASN A 10 52.49 -2.01 18.73
C ASN A 10 51.30 -1.64 17.81
N ASN A 11 51.50 -1.66 16.49
CA ASN A 11 50.46 -1.31 15.52
C ASN A 11 49.43 -2.44 15.35
N SER A 12 49.83 -3.71 15.44
CA SER A 12 48.91 -4.84 15.31
C SER A 12 48.01 -5.03 16.53
N GLU A 13 48.50 -4.74 17.75
CA GLU A 13 47.66 -4.77 18.95
C GLU A 13 46.68 -3.60 19.01
N PHE A 14 47.10 -2.41 18.56
CA PHE A 14 46.23 -1.24 18.43
C PHE A 14 45.09 -1.50 17.42
N PHE A 15 45.43 -2.07 16.25
CA PHE A 15 44.48 -2.34 15.18
C PHE A 15 43.45 -3.41 15.57
N MET A 16 43.87 -4.50 16.22
CA MET A 16 42.96 -5.59 16.63
C MET A 16 42.07 -5.23 17.83
N LYS A 17 42.52 -4.39 18.76
CA LYS A 17 41.74 -3.99 19.95
C LYS A 17 40.67 -2.94 19.64
N HIS A 18 40.83 -2.16 18.57
CA HIS A 18 39.82 -1.21 18.10
C HIS A 18 38.84 -1.82 17.07
N ILE A 19 39.23 -2.86 16.35
CA ILE A 19 38.33 -3.59 15.44
C ILE A 19 37.13 -4.22 16.18
N SER A 20 37.30 -4.75 17.39
CA SER A 20 36.20 -5.35 18.17
C SER A 20 35.25 -4.31 18.80
N ALA A 21 35.76 -3.12 19.14
CA ALA A 21 34.94 -2.03 19.65
C ALA A 21 34.12 -1.35 18.54
N PHE A 22 34.69 -1.23 17.33
CA PHE A 22 33.98 -0.68 16.17
C PHE A 22 32.89 -1.63 15.64
N PHE A 23 33.10 -2.95 15.71
CA PHE A 23 32.07 -3.94 15.33
C PHE A 23 30.87 -3.96 16.29
N SER A 24 31.07 -3.62 17.56
CA SER A 24 30.00 -3.58 18.57
C SER A 24 29.09 -2.35 18.43
N MET A 25 29.63 -1.21 17.98
CA MET A 25 28.87 0.04 17.85
C MET A 25 28.02 0.14 16.57
N VAL A 26 28.36 -0.62 15.53
CA VAL A 26 27.58 -0.67 14.27
C VAL A 26 26.34 -1.56 14.41
N LEU A 27 26.37 -2.59 15.28
CA LEU A 27 25.27 -3.54 15.44
C LEU A 27 24.07 -2.98 16.23
N LEU A 28 24.27 -1.93 17.04
CA LEU A 28 23.20 -1.32 17.85
C LEU A 28 22.44 -0.19 17.14
N SER A 29 22.91 0.29 15.98
CA SER A 29 22.35 1.46 15.29
C SER A 29 21.43 1.14 14.11
N ALA A 30 21.31 -0.13 13.70
CA ALA A 30 20.57 -0.52 12.48
C ALA A 30 19.11 -0.96 12.71
N LEU A 31 18.58 -0.92 13.93
CA LEU A 31 17.21 -1.38 14.24
C LEU A 31 16.14 -0.28 14.24
N MET A 32 16.50 0.95 13.86
CA MET A 32 15.54 2.06 13.75
C MET A 32 15.30 2.43 12.28
N PHE A 33 14.96 1.44 11.45
CA PHE A 33 14.29 1.74 10.17
C PHE A 33 12.85 2.14 10.47
N VAL A 34 12.73 3.44 10.77
CA VAL A 34 11.60 4.32 10.50
C VAL A 34 10.51 3.63 9.68
N SER A 35 9.47 3.18 10.38
CA SER A 35 8.21 2.80 9.76
C SER A 35 7.51 4.09 9.33
N CYS A 36 7.82 4.54 8.11
CA CYS A 36 7.06 5.61 7.48
C CYS A 36 5.78 4.98 6.91
N SER A 37 4.69 4.99 7.68
CA SER A 37 3.37 4.75 7.11
C SER A 37 2.99 5.96 6.26
N THR A 38 3.48 5.98 5.01
CA THR A 38 2.98 6.92 4.02
C THR A 38 1.53 6.55 3.78
N ALA A 39 0.60 7.30 4.38
CA ALA A 39 -0.80 7.27 4.01
C ALA A 39 -0.89 7.79 2.58
N LYS A 40 -0.66 6.90 1.61
CA LYS A 40 -0.75 7.20 0.18
C LYS A 40 -2.17 7.67 -0.07
N LYS A 41 -2.34 8.98 -0.26
CA LYS A 41 -3.58 9.55 -0.78
C LYS A 41 -3.64 9.11 -2.24
N ILE A 42 -4.17 7.90 -2.47
CA ILE A 42 -4.36 7.32 -3.81
C ILE A 42 -5.16 8.34 -4.61
N SER A 43 -4.49 8.99 -5.57
CA SER A 43 -5.13 9.96 -6.46
C SER A 43 -6.15 9.24 -7.33
N GLY A 44 -7.18 9.94 -7.81
CA GLY A 44 -8.29 9.32 -8.54
C GLY A 44 -7.89 8.51 -9.79
N SER A 45 -6.66 8.67 -10.31
CA SER A 45 -6.14 7.92 -11.44
C SER A 45 -5.61 6.51 -11.11
N GLU A 46 -5.58 6.12 -9.83
CA GLU A 46 -5.06 4.80 -9.41
C GLU A 46 -6.15 3.88 -8.84
N ARG A 47 -7.41 4.35 -8.81
CA ARG A 47 -8.56 3.54 -8.41
C ARG A 47 -9.25 3.02 -9.66
N ASP A 48 -9.02 1.74 -9.98
CA ASP A 48 -9.64 1.04 -11.11
C ASP A 48 -10.95 0.33 -10.74
N GLY A 49 -11.26 0.24 -9.45
CA GLY A 49 -12.47 -0.42 -8.97
C GLY A 49 -12.44 -1.94 -9.07
N LEU A 50 -11.29 -2.60 -9.29
CA LEU A 50 -11.23 -4.06 -9.47
C LEU A 50 -11.02 -4.83 -8.16
N THR A 51 -10.70 -4.13 -7.07
CA THR A 51 -10.51 -4.69 -5.72
C THR A 51 -11.08 -3.76 -4.66
N PHE A 52 -11.19 -4.24 -3.41
CA PHE A 52 -11.57 -3.39 -2.29
C PHE A 52 -10.57 -2.25 -2.04
N GLU A 53 -9.28 -2.51 -2.21
CA GLU A 53 -8.21 -1.54 -1.98
C GLU A 53 -8.17 -0.45 -3.06
N THR A 54 -8.52 -0.79 -4.30
CA THR A 54 -8.59 0.12 -5.45
C THR A 54 -10.01 0.60 -5.77
N ALA A 55 -10.96 0.37 -4.86
CA ALA A 55 -12.36 0.73 -5.02
C ALA A 55 -12.57 2.20 -5.40
N ILE A 56 -13.52 2.48 -6.28
CA ILE A 56 -13.88 3.85 -6.69
C ILE A 56 -14.60 4.54 -5.54
N ILE A 57 -14.22 5.78 -5.19
CA ILE A 57 -14.95 6.52 -4.15
C ILE A 57 -16.23 7.07 -4.77
N ALA A 58 -17.37 6.51 -4.37
CA ALA A 58 -18.67 6.99 -4.82
C ALA A 58 -19.12 8.18 -3.97
N LYS A 59 -19.69 9.19 -4.62
CA LYS A 59 -20.30 10.36 -3.95
C LYS A 59 -21.80 10.17 -3.72
N SER A 60 -22.41 9.33 -4.54
CA SER A 60 -23.81 8.94 -4.51
C SER A 60 -23.98 7.64 -5.30
N ILE A 61 -25.14 6.99 -5.14
CA ILE A 61 -25.52 5.83 -5.95
C ILE A 61 -25.43 6.18 -7.45
N ASN A 62 -26.00 7.30 -7.88
CA ASN A 62 -25.96 7.71 -9.29
C ASN A 62 -24.53 7.84 -9.85
N SER A 63 -23.57 8.29 -9.02
CA SER A 63 -22.16 8.40 -9.47
C SER A 63 -21.52 7.05 -9.79
N GLU A 64 -22.00 5.94 -9.22
CA GLU A 64 -21.52 4.58 -9.50
C GLU A 64 -21.93 4.15 -10.91
N TYR A 65 -23.23 4.29 -11.21
CA TYR A 65 -23.81 3.99 -12.51
C TYR A 65 -23.19 4.85 -13.62
N GLU A 66 -22.99 6.14 -13.37
CA GLU A 66 -22.31 7.04 -14.32
C GLU A 66 -20.87 6.61 -14.56
N TRP A 67 -20.13 6.24 -13.51
CA TRP A 67 -18.76 5.78 -13.64
C TRP A 67 -18.69 4.50 -14.49
N ILE A 68 -19.58 3.51 -14.26
CA ILE A 68 -19.64 2.30 -15.09
C ILE A 68 -19.92 2.66 -16.54
N ARG A 69 -20.94 3.48 -16.81
CA ARG A 69 -21.31 3.85 -18.19
C ARG A 69 -20.16 4.52 -18.94
N ASN A 70 -19.36 5.33 -18.25
CA ASN A 70 -18.24 6.05 -18.85
C ASN A 70 -17.00 5.16 -19.06
N ASN A 71 -16.74 4.20 -18.18
CA ASN A 71 -15.53 3.36 -18.23
C ASN A 71 -15.74 2.02 -18.96
N TYR A 72 -16.97 1.50 -18.92
CA TYR A 72 -17.39 0.26 -19.56
C TYR A 72 -18.63 0.53 -20.41
N PRO A 73 -18.48 1.25 -21.54
CA PRO A 73 -19.59 1.49 -22.46
C PRO A 73 -20.18 0.15 -22.93
N ASP A 74 -21.48 0.14 -23.16
CA ASP A 74 -22.26 -1.03 -23.60
C ASP A 74 -22.28 -2.22 -22.64
N SER A 75 -21.69 -2.09 -21.44
CA SER A 75 -21.83 -3.09 -20.38
C SER A 75 -23.22 -3.05 -19.76
N GLN A 76 -23.67 -4.20 -19.25
CA GLN A 76 -24.92 -4.35 -18.52
C GLN A 76 -24.64 -4.66 -17.07
N ILE A 77 -25.35 -4.00 -16.15
CA ILE A 77 -25.27 -4.36 -14.72
C ILE A 77 -26.14 -5.59 -14.51
N GLU A 78 -25.52 -6.68 -14.08
CA GLU A 78 -26.18 -7.98 -13.89
C GLU A 78 -26.54 -8.24 -12.43
N ALA A 79 -25.73 -7.74 -11.49
CA ALA A 79 -25.96 -7.92 -10.07
C ALA A 79 -25.38 -6.78 -9.24
N GLN A 80 -25.90 -6.61 -8.03
CA GLN A 80 -25.45 -5.65 -7.04
C GLN A 80 -25.39 -6.31 -5.67
N ILE A 81 -24.28 -6.10 -4.95
CA ILE A 81 -24.07 -6.65 -3.61
C ILE A 81 -23.49 -5.56 -2.70
N LEU A 82 -24.24 -5.25 -1.65
CA LEU A 82 -23.75 -4.46 -0.53
C LEU A 82 -22.92 -5.33 0.41
N THR A 83 -21.70 -4.92 0.72
CA THR A 83 -20.81 -5.68 1.61
C THR A 83 -19.99 -4.78 2.55
N ASN A 84 -19.47 -5.37 3.61
CA ASN A 84 -18.51 -4.73 4.50
C ASN A 84 -17.16 -5.43 4.42
N HIS A 85 -16.08 -4.65 4.31
CA HIS A 85 -14.72 -5.17 4.35
C HIS A 85 -13.83 -4.23 5.15
N LYS A 86 -13.18 -4.74 6.19
CA LYS A 86 -12.27 -3.98 7.08
C LYS A 86 -12.92 -2.70 7.65
N GLY A 87 -14.20 -2.78 8.02
CA GLY A 87 -14.93 -1.66 8.64
C GLY A 87 -15.42 -0.58 7.66
N LYS A 88 -15.25 -0.80 6.35
CA LYS A 88 -15.79 0.06 5.29
C LYS A 88 -16.96 -0.60 4.57
N HIS A 89 -17.86 0.21 4.06
CA HIS A 89 -19.01 -0.22 3.28
C HIS A 89 -18.74 -0.07 1.80
N TYR A 90 -19.06 -1.12 1.05
CA TYR A 90 -18.86 -1.16 -0.39
C TYR A 90 -20.14 -1.58 -1.08
N ASP A 91 -20.36 -0.98 -2.24
CA ASP A 91 -21.29 -1.51 -3.23
C ASP A 91 -20.49 -2.20 -4.34
N VAL A 92 -20.82 -3.45 -4.63
CA VAL A 92 -20.14 -4.25 -5.65
C VAL A 92 -21.11 -4.52 -6.78
N LEU A 93 -20.84 -3.94 -7.95
CA LEU A 93 -21.64 -4.11 -9.15
C LEU A 93 -20.97 -5.12 -10.07
N THR A 94 -21.67 -6.21 -10.35
CA THR A 94 -21.27 -7.16 -11.39
C THR A 94 -21.78 -6.66 -12.73
N ILE A 95 -20.86 -6.41 -13.66
CA ILE A 95 -21.18 -6.02 -15.03
C ILE A 95 -20.89 -7.17 -16.00
N GLY A 96 -21.79 -7.37 -16.96
CA GLY A 96 -21.57 -8.19 -18.16
C GLY A 96 -21.05 -7.30 -19.29
N LEU A 97 -19.89 -7.64 -19.83
CA LEU A 97 -19.29 -6.98 -20.98
C LEU A 97 -19.88 -7.52 -22.29
N PRO A 98 -19.81 -6.75 -23.40
CA PRO A 98 -20.24 -7.24 -24.72
C PRO A 98 -19.55 -8.51 -25.19
N SER A 99 -18.35 -8.79 -24.68
CA SER A 99 -17.61 -10.04 -24.93
C SER A 99 -18.22 -11.27 -24.23
N GLY A 100 -19.17 -11.09 -23.31
CA GLY A 100 -19.70 -12.12 -22.42
C GLY A 100 -18.89 -12.30 -21.13
N GLU A 101 -17.77 -11.59 -20.96
CA GLU A 101 -17.01 -11.59 -19.70
C GLU A 101 -17.78 -10.84 -18.60
N LYS A 102 -17.73 -11.36 -17.37
CA LYS A 102 -18.27 -10.67 -16.18
C LYS A 102 -17.15 -10.04 -15.36
N LYS A 103 -17.38 -8.83 -14.86
CA LYS A 103 -16.44 -8.12 -13.96
C LYS A 103 -17.17 -7.59 -12.73
N ASN A 104 -16.50 -7.63 -11.59
CA ASN A 104 -16.98 -6.96 -10.37
C ASN A 104 -16.30 -5.61 -10.22
N ILE A 105 -17.08 -4.56 -10.08
CA ILE A 105 -16.60 -3.20 -9.84
C ILE A 105 -16.97 -2.80 -8.41
N TYR A 106 -15.97 -2.41 -7.64
CA TYR A 106 -16.05 -2.10 -6.22
C TYR A 106 -16.13 -0.58 -6.02
N PHE A 107 -17.16 -0.12 -5.33
CA PHE A 107 -17.36 1.27 -4.95
C PHE A 107 -17.28 1.42 -3.43
N ASP A 108 -16.40 2.30 -2.92
CA ASP A 108 -16.38 2.69 -1.52
C ASP A 108 -17.49 3.72 -1.29
N ILE A 109 -18.57 3.27 -0.64
CA ILE A 109 -19.76 4.06 -0.33
C ILE A 109 -19.76 4.55 1.12
N SER A 110 -18.69 4.30 1.87
CA SER A 110 -18.59 4.63 3.30
C SER A 110 -18.84 6.11 3.58
N GLY A 111 -18.64 6.98 2.59
CA GLY A 111 -18.88 8.42 2.71
C GLY A 111 -20.35 8.80 2.91
N PHE A 112 -21.29 8.00 2.42
CA PHE A 112 -22.73 8.30 2.48
C PHE A 112 -23.61 7.14 2.95
N PHE A 113 -23.09 5.92 3.04
CA PHE A 113 -23.84 4.77 3.52
C PHE A 113 -24.41 5.01 4.93
N GLY A 114 -25.69 4.69 5.12
CA GLY A 114 -26.39 4.83 6.40
C GLY A 114 -26.79 6.26 6.78
N LYS A 115 -26.45 7.28 5.97
CA LYS A 115 -26.97 8.64 6.14
C LYS A 115 -28.35 8.72 5.50
N LYS A 116 -29.33 9.26 6.22
CA LYS A 116 -30.67 9.52 5.68
C LYS A 116 -30.57 10.67 4.68
N PHE A 117 -31.17 10.48 3.50
CA PHE A 117 -31.27 11.48 2.43
C PHE A 117 -32.41 12.46 2.72
#